data_AF-A0A453SVW2-F1
#
_entry.id   AF-A0A453SVW2-F1
#
_cell.length_a   1.000
_cell.length_b   1.000
_cell.length_c   1.000
_cell.angle_alpha   90.00
_cell.angle_beta   90.00
_cell.angle_gamma   90.00
#
_symmetry.space_group_name_H-M   'P 1'
#
loop_
_entity.id
_entity.type
_entity.pdbx_description
1 polymer ?
#
loop_
_entity_poly.entity_id
_entity_poly.type
_entity_poly.pdbx_seq_one_letter_code
_entity_poly.pdbx_strand_id
1 'polypeptide(L)'
;MYDYVVTADDVGTLLAVDCTPMDDSGRQGDLVREFANNENKITCDQEMQNDINICISRGRADFDVYVLQGYSPEEWEHATLVLRRTGYQINISHKDEVVIDEKYSPNLQTKIPNGRTTQFVLVSSGGVNLPFNTQGITEPNNEDNDVRLRDLIVLVMRTFQNKALDAKRKGKA
;
A
#
# COMPACT_ATOMS: atom_id res chain seq x y z
N MET A 1 6.74 3.39 -24.95
CA MET A 1 5.41 3.26 -24.35
C MET A 1 5.60 3.40 -22.86
N TYR A 2 4.97 4.38 -22.23
CA TYR A 2 5.01 4.53 -20.77
C TYR A 2 3.85 3.70 -20.22
N ASP A 3 4.17 2.60 -19.54
CA ASP A 3 3.16 1.77 -18.90
C ASP A 3 2.95 2.26 -17.47
N TYR A 4 1.68 2.51 -17.12
CA TYR A 4 1.27 2.81 -15.75
C TYR A 4 0.66 1.55 -15.13
N VAL A 5 1.16 1.15 -13.95
CA VAL A 5 0.63 0.01 -13.21
C VAL A 5 -0.25 0.54 -12.10
N VAL A 6 -1.53 0.16 -12.11
CA VAL A 6 -2.49 0.49 -11.06
C VAL A 6 -2.06 -0.16 -9.74
N THR A 7 -2.18 0.59 -8.65
CA THR A 7 -1.80 0.15 -7.30
C THR A 7 -2.90 0.45 -6.28
N ALA A 8 -2.68 0.07 -5.02
CA ALA A 8 -3.58 0.45 -3.91
C ALA A 8 -3.75 1.98 -3.73
N ASP A 9 -2.86 2.83 -4.28
CA ASP A 9 -2.99 4.29 -4.22
C ASP A 9 -4.10 4.81 -5.14
N ASP A 10 -4.44 4.05 -6.19
CA ASP A 10 -5.42 4.46 -7.19
C ASP A 10 -6.86 4.10 -6.80
N VAL A 11 -7.05 3.19 -5.84
CA VAL A 11 -8.37 2.70 -5.44
C VAL A 11 -9.25 3.86 -4.95
N GLY A 12 -10.42 4.01 -5.59
CA GLY A 12 -11.36 5.09 -5.31
C GLY A 12 -11.09 6.41 -6.06
N THR A 13 -10.05 6.45 -6.89
CA THR A 13 -9.67 7.61 -7.72
C THR A 13 -10.00 7.41 -9.19
N LEU A 14 -10.06 8.49 -9.97
CA LEU A 14 -10.10 8.45 -11.43
C LEU A 14 -8.66 8.52 -11.95
N LEU A 15 -8.30 7.62 -12.85
CA LEU A 15 -7.01 7.64 -13.52
C LEU A 15 -7.16 8.29 -14.90
N ALA A 16 -6.30 9.25 -15.22
CA ALA A 16 -6.26 9.90 -16.52
C ALA A 16 -4.82 10.14 -16.97
N VAL A 17 -4.62 10.21 -18.28
CA VAL A 17 -3.36 10.62 -18.90
C VAL A 17 -3.58 11.94 -19.64
N ASP A 18 -2.71 12.90 -19.34
CA ASP A 18 -2.60 14.15 -20.07
C ASP A 18 -1.55 13.96 -21.17
N CYS A 19 -1.95 14.14 -22.43
CA CYS A 19 -1.06 13.98 -23.58
C CYS A 19 -1.16 15.15 -24.55
N THR A 20 -0.04 15.52 -25.16
CA THR A 20 0.00 16.47 -26.27
C THR A 20 0.26 15.68 -27.54
N PRO A 21 -0.76 15.42 -28.38
CA PRO A 21 -0.60 14.62 -29.59
C PRO A 21 0.32 15.34 -30.57
N MET A 22 1.01 14.55 -31.38
CA MET A 22 1.96 15.04 -32.38
C MET A 22 1.61 14.42 -33.73
N ASP A 23 1.57 15.24 -34.78
CA ASP A 23 1.40 14.73 -36.15
C ASP A 23 2.71 14.15 -36.73
N ASP A 24 2.64 13.53 -37.90
CA ASP A 24 3.80 12.91 -38.57
C ASP A 24 4.90 13.93 -38.95
N SER A 25 4.58 15.23 -38.93
CA SER A 25 5.54 16.31 -39.18
C SER A 25 6.16 16.86 -37.90
N GLY A 26 5.82 16.30 -36.73
CA GLY A 26 6.34 16.72 -35.43
C GLY A 26 5.62 17.92 -34.82
N ARG A 27 4.50 18.37 -35.39
CA ARG A 27 3.74 19.51 -34.86
C ARG A 27 2.86 19.04 -33.71
N GLN A 28 2.95 19.76 -32.59
CA GLN A 28 2.15 19.49 -31.40
C GLN A 28 0.73 20.06 -31.55
N GLY A 29 -0.27 19.28 -31.17
CA GLY A 29 -1.65 19.73 -31.02
C GLY A 29 -1.94 20.29 -29.63
N ASP A 30 -3.22 20.43 -29.30
CA ASP A 30 -3.67 20.87 -27.99
C ASP A 30 -3.52 19.76 -26.93
N LEU A 31 -3.43 20.14 -25.65
CA LEU A 31 -3.43 19.19 -24.55
C LEU A 31 -4.77 18.43 -24.49
N VAL A 32 -4.70 17.11 -24.53
CA VAL A 32 -5.84 16.20 -24.39
C VAL A 32 -5.72 15.43 -23.07
N ARG A 33 -6.85 15.24 -22.40
CA ARG A 33 -6.96 14.39 -21.21
C ARG A 33 -7.81 13.17 -21.54
N GLU A 34 -7.25 11.99 -21.37
CA GLU A 34 -7.93 10.71 -21.59
C GLU A 34 -8.06 9.96 -20.27
N PHE A 35 -9.28 9.57 -19.92
CA PHE A 35 -9.55 8.80 -18.70
C PHE A 35 -9.43 7.30 -18.96
N ALA A 36 -8.76 6.59 -18.05
CA ALA A 36 -8.79 5.14 -18.01
C ALA A 36 -10.13 4.65 -17.45
N ASN A 37 -10.40 3.34 -17.62
CA ASN A 37 -11.55 2.66 -17.02
C ASN A 37 -12.92 3.31 -17.34
N ASN A 38 -13.07 3.89 -18.54
CA ASN A 38 -14.27 4.59 -18.98
C ASN A 38 -14.72 5.68 -17.99
N GLU A 39 -13.77 6.45 -17.45
CA GLU A 39 -14.03 7.50 -16.45
C GLU A 39 -14.70 6.97 -15.16
N ASN A 40 -14.53 5.69 -14.86
CA ASN A 40 -14.94 5.11 -13.59
C ASN A 40 -13.77 5.04 -12.63
N LYS A 41 -14.09 5.19 -11.34
CA LYS A 41 -13.10 5.04 -10.28
C LYS A 41 -12.50 3.64 -10.32
N ILE A 42 -11.20 3.56 -10.05
CA ILE A 42 -10.54 2.27 -9.87
C ILE A 42 -11.12 1.58 -8.63
N THR A 43 -11.46 0.31 -8.76
CA THR A 43 -12.02 -0.51 -7.69
C THR A 43 -11.17 -1.76 -7.50
N CYS A 44 -11.16 -2.31 -6.29
CA CYS A 44 -10.61 -3.64 -6.05
C CYS A 44 -11.42 -4.69 -6.83
N ASP A 45 -10.76 -5.75 -7.28
CA ASP A 45 -11.45 -6.96 -7.71
C ASP A 45 -12.18 -7.63 -6.53
N GLN A 46 -13.14 -8.51 -6.84
CA GLN A 46 -14.00 -9.13 -5.82
C GLN A 46 -13.22 -9.98 -4.81
N GLU A 47 -12.16 -10.66 -5.25
CA GLU A 47 -11.33 -11.50 -4.39
C GLU A 47 -10.54 -10.65 -3.41
N MET A 48 -9.91 -9.57 -3.89
CA MET A 48 -9.17 -8.60 -3.07
C MET A 48 -10.10 -7.97 -2.04
N GLN A 49 -11.32 -7.62 -2.46
CA GLN A 49 -12.31 -7.06 -1.55
C GLN A 49 -12.75 -8.06 -0.46
N ASN A 50 -12.83 -9.35 -0.79
CA ASN A 50 -13.12 -10.41 0.17
C ASN A 50 -11.98 -10.59 1.17
N ASP A 51 -10.73 -10.60 0.72
CA ASP A 51 -9.55 -10.73 1.58
C ASP A 51 -9.47 -9.59 2.59
N ILE A 52 -9.70 -8.35 2.13
CA ILE A 52 -9.80 -7.17 3.01
C ILE A 52 -10.90 -7.39 4.05
N ASN A 53 -12.10 -7.82 3.63
CA ASN A 53 -13.23 -8.04 4.55
C ASN A 53 -12.93 -9.12 5.60
N ILE A 54 -12.22 -10.18 5.23
CA ILE A 54 -11.77 -11.23 6.16
C ILE A 54 -10.84 -10.65 7.22
N CYS A 55 -9.81 -9.89 6.82
CA CYS A 55 -8.90 -9.22 7.77
C CYS A 55 -9.65 -8.29 8.72
N ILE A 56 -10.53 -7.44 8.19
CA ILE A 56 -11.28 -6.45 8.97
C ILE A 56 -12.26 -7.12 9.95
N SER A 57 -12.96 -8.17 9.52
CA SER A 57 -13.91 -8.90 10.37
C SER A 57 -13.20 -9.61 11.53
N ARG A 58 -12.07 -10.27 11.27
CA ARG A 58 -11.19 -10.86 12.30
C ARG A 58 -10.66 -9.78 13.26
N GLY A 59 -10.40 -8.58 12.75
CA GLY A 59 -9.88 -7.45 13.52
C GLY A 59 -8.38 -7.50 13.77
N ARG A 60 -7.71 -8.44 13.10
CA ARG A 60 -6.27 -8.63 13.10
C ARG A 60 -5.87 -9.25 11.76
N ALA A 61 -4.73 -8.83 11.24
CA ALA A 61 -4.01 -9.49 10.16
C ALA A 61 -2.51 -9.48 10.50
N ASP A 62 -1.84 -10.59 10.21
CA ASP A 62 -0.41 -10.75 10.39
C ASP A 62 0.17 -11.06 9.00
N PHE A 63 1.15 -10.26 8.56
CA PHE A 63 1.76 -10.37 7.25
C PHE A 63 3.26 -10.53 7.39
N ASP A 64 3.82 -11.55 6.73
CA ASP A 64 5.26 -11.65 6.55
C ASP A 64 5.71 -10.64 5.49
N VAL A 65 6.80 -9.94 5.79
CA VAL A 65 7.36 -8.86 4.98
C VAL A 65 8.86 -8.78 5.22
N TYR A 66 9.57 -8.12 4.33
CA TYR A 66 10.90 -7.60 4.62
C TYR A 66 10.80 -6.12 4.98
N VAL A 67 11.58 -5.67 5.96
CA VAL A 67 11.68 -4.26 6.35
C VAL A 67 13.13 -3.80 6.31
N LEU A 68 13.37 -2.60 5.80
CA LEU A 68 14.70 -1.99 5.80
C LEU A 68 14.86 -1.09 7.03
N GLN A 69 15.78 -1.44 7.93
CA GLN A 69 16.03 -0.64 9.13
C GLN A 69 17.01 0.50 8.83
N GLY A 70 16.71 1.72 9.32
CA GLY A 70 17.43 2.95 8.95
C GLY A 70 18.93 3.01 9.32
N TYR A 71 19.47 2.04 10.07
CA TYR A 71 20.90 1.96 10.37
C TYR A 71 21.71 1.19 9.32
N SER A 72 21.07 0.40 8.44
CA SER A 72 21.72 -0.36 7.37
C SER A 72 20.89 -0.27 6.08
N PRO A 73 21.25 0.60 5.13
CA PRO A 73 20.44 0.87 3.94
C PRO A 73 20.41 -0.28 2.91
N GLU A 74 21.08 -1.40 3.17
CA GLU A 74 21.20 -2.52 2.22
C GLU A 74 20.70 -3.87 2.77
N GLU A 75 20.31 -3.94 4.05
CA GLU A 75 19.96 -5.21 4.69
C GLU A 75 18.45 -5.29 5.00
N TRP A 76 17.72 -5.96 4.12
CA TRP A 76 16.31 -6.29 4.32
C TRP A 76 16.16 -7.38 5.39
N GLU A 77 15.51 -7.06 6.50
CA GLU A 77 15.26 -8.01 7.59
C GLU A 77 13.85 -8.59 7.47
N HIS A 78 13.73 -9.93 7.57
CA HIS A 78 12.42 -10.56 7.64
C HIS A 78 11.70 -10.15 8.92
N ALA A 79 10.44 -9.77 8.78
CA ALA A 79 9.61 -9.23 9.83
C ALA A 79 8.15 -9.64 9.65
N THR A 80 7.39 -9.56 10.74
CA THR A 80 5.94 -9.70 10.72
C THR A 80 5.31 -8.34 11.00
N LEU A 81 4.52 -7.85 10.04
CA LEU A 81 3.67 -6.67 10.18
C LEU A 81 2.29 -7.10 10.71
N VAL A 82 2.02 -6.73 11.96
CA VAL A 82 0.77 -7.04 12.65
C VAL A 82 -0.14 -5.83 12.58
N LEU A 83 -1.28 -5.95 11.89
CA LEU A 83 -2.31 -4.92 11.81
C LEU A 83 -3.49 -5.30 12.72
N ARG A 84 -3.92 -4.40 13.60
CA ARG A 84 -5.01 -4.62 14.58
C ARG A 84 -6.06 -3.52 14.44
N ARG A 85 -7.24 -3.68 15.03
CA ARG A 85 -8.30 -2.63 14.98
C ARG A 85 -7.85 -1.23 15.43
N THR A 86 -6.91 -1.12 16.38
CA THR A 86 -6.54 0.15 17.03
C THR A 86 -5.14 0.65 16.71
N GLY A 87 -4.32 -0.17 16.07
CA GLY A 87 -2.90 0.10 15.84
C GLY A 87 -2.21 -1.00 15.07
N TYR A 88 -0.91 -0.87 14.92
CA TYR A 88 -0.07 -1.81 14.19
C TYR A 88 1.26 -2.02 14.93
N GLN A 89 1.92 -3.12 14.61
CA GLN A 89 3.19 -3.51 15.20
C GLN A 89 4.10 -4.16 14.17
N ILE A 90 5.40 -3.96 14.30
CA ILE A 90 6.42 -4.55 13.44
C ILE A 90 7.37 -5.35 14.32
N ASN A 91 7.51 -6.64 14.02
CA ASN A 91 8.31 -7.60 14.77
C ASN A 91 9.42 -8.16 13.88
N ILE A 92 10.68 -8.02 14.29
CA ILE A 92 11.81 -8.59 13.54
C ILE A 92 11.95 -10.07 13.89
N SER A 93 11.80 -10.94 12.88
CA SER A 93 11.57 -12.38 13.11
C SER A 93 12.73 -13.11 13.78
N HIS A 94 13.98 -12.69 13.58
CA HIS A 94 15.15 -13.38 14.15
C HIS A 94 15.58 -12.83 15.52
N LYS A 95 15.01 -11.71 15.97
CA LYS A 95 15.35 -11.07 17.27
C LYS A 95 14.22 -11.20 18.29
N ASP A 96 13.03 -11.68 17.89
CA ASP A 96 11.78 -11.58 18.67
C ASP A 96 11.56 -10.17 19.23
N GLU A 97 12.04 -9.15 18.50
CA GLU A 97 12.08 -7.76 18.93
C GLU A 97 10.94 -6.98 18.30
N VAL A 98 10.19 -6.28 19.15
CA VAL A 98 9.16 -5.33 18.72
C VAL A 98 9.84 -3.99 18.45
N VAL A 99 10.05 -3.66 17.19
CA VAL A 99 10.69 -2.39 16.82
C VAL A 99 9.70 -1.23 16.85
N ILE A 100 8.42 -1.49 16.55
CA ILE A 100 7.36 -0.49 16.53
C ILE A 100 6.06 -1.11 17.04
N ASP A 101 5.36 -0.41 17.94
CA ASP A 101 3.98 -0.67 18.34
C ASP A 101 3.25 0.67 18.50
N GLU A 102 2.45 1.04 17.49
CA GLU A 102 1.84 2.35 17.37
C GLU A 102 0.32 2.26 17.21
N LYS A 103 -0.40 3.19 17.82
CA LYS A 103 -1.84 3.40 17.53
C LYS A 103 -2.00 4.15 16.22
N TYR A 104 -3.10 3.90 15.52
CA TYR A 104 -3.44 4.67 14.32
C TYR A 104 -3.62 6.16 14.63
N SER A 105 -2.99 6.99 13.80
CA SER A 105 -3.02 8.44 13.85
C SER A 105 -3.30 9.02 12.45
N PRO A 106 -3.72 10.29 12.35
CA PRO A 106 -3.82 10.98 11.06
C PRO A 106 -2.47 11.19 10.36
N ASN A 107 -1.35 11.13 11.09
CA ASN A 107 -0.01 11.37 10.56
C ASN A 107 0.63 10.12 9.94
N LEU A 108 0.07 8.94 10.24
CA LEU A 108 0.50 7.68 9.64
C LEU A 108 0.14 7.66 8.14
N GLN A 109 1.11 7.34 7.30
CA GLN A 109 0.90 7.26 5.85
C GLN A 109 1.54 5.99 5.27
N THR A 110 0.93 5.43 4.23
CA THR A 110 1.54 4.42 3.37
C THR A 110 1.70 5.02 1.97
N LYS A 111 2.84 4.77 1.32
CA LYS A 111 3.17 5.27 -0.03
C LYS A 111 3.72 4.14 -0.87
N ILE A 112 3.33 4.05 -2.14
CA ILE A 112 3.88 3.08 -3.07
C ILE A 112 4.84 3.80 -4.03
N PRO A 113 6.11 3.37 -4.17
CA PRO A 113 7.02 3.94 -5.16
C PRO A 113 6.48 3.77 -6.58
N ASN A 114 6.75 4.75 -7.44
CA ASN A 114 6.31 4.69 -8.84
C ASN A 114 6.93 3.50 -9.58
N GLY A 115 6.12 2.87 -10.44
CA GLY A 115 6.53 1.73 -11.26
C GLY A 115 6.03 0.40 -10.71
N ARG A 116 6.40 -0.68 -11.40
CA ARG A 116 6.08 -2.04 -10.96
C ARG A 116 7.05 -2.42 -9.84
N THR A 117 6.55 -2.45 -8.61
CA THR A 117 7.36 -2.68 -7.41
C THR A 117 6.60 -3.51 -6.39
N THR A 118 7.30 -4.39 -5.69
CA THR A 118 6.79 -5.13 -4.52
C THR A 118 6.97 -4.35 -3.21
N GLN A 119 7.44 -3.10 -3.31
CA GLN A 119 7.76 -2.27 -2.15
C GLN A 119 6.63 -1.29 -1.80
N PHE A 120 6.55 -0.95 -0.52
CA PHE A 120 5.79 0.19 -0.03
C PHE A 120 6.54 0.85 1.12
N VAL A 121 6.29 2.13 1.38
CA VAL A 121 6.91 2.88 2.47
C VAL A 121 5.84 3.23 3.49
N LEU A 122 6.09 2.86 4.75
CA LEU A 122 5.32 3.34 5.89
C LEU A 122 6.00 4.59 6.47
N VAL A 123 5.24 5.66 6.63
CA VAL A 123 5.65 6.85 7.38
C VAL A 123 4.97 6.79 8.73
N SER A 124 5.73 6.51 9.79
CA SER A 124 5.20 6.38 11.15
C SER A 124 4.63 7.70 11.67
N SER A 125 3.92 7.67 12.79
CA SER A 125 3.36 8.89 13.39
C SER A 125 4.43 9.91 13.81
N GLY A 126 5.65 9.43 14.09
CA GLY A 126 6.83 10.25 14.38
C GLY A 126 7.57 10.75 13.12
N GLY A 127 7.11 10.42 11.92
CA GLY A 127 7.73 10.82 10.65
C GLY A 127 8.88 9.92 10.20
N VAL A 128 9.08 8.75 10.82
CA VAL A 128 10.10 7.79 10.41
C VAL A 128 9.63 7.05 9.15
N ASN A 129 10.46 7.02 8.11
CA ASN A 129 10.20 6.25 6.90
C ASN A 129 10.73 4.82 7.07
N LEU A 130 9.86 3.84 6.81
CA LEU A 130 10.15 2.41 6.91
C LEU A 130 9.78 1.76 5.58
N PRO A 131 10.77 1.50 4.72
CA PRO A 131 10.56 0.72 3.50
C PRO A 131 10.24 -0.73 3.84
N PHE A 132 9.23 -1.27 3.17
CA PHE A 132 8.82 -2.67 3.20
C PHE A 132 8.92 -3.28 1.81
N ASN A 133 9.13 -4.59 1.75
CA ASN A 133 9.13 -5.37 0.52
C ASN A 133 8.39 -6.71 0.74
N THR A 134 7.55 -7.09 -0.22
CA THR A 134 6.80 -8.35 -0.22
C THR A 134 7.39 -9.42 -1.15
N GLN A 135 8.50 -9.12 -1.83
CA GLN A 135 9.13 -10.02 -2.80
C GLN A 135 9.47 -11.37 -2.18
N GLY A 136 9.05 -12.44 -2.83
CA GLY A 136 9.33 -13.82 -2.44
C GLY A 136 8.64 -14.29 -1.16
N ILE A 137 7.65 -13.53 -0.66
CA ILE A 137 6.86 -13.94 0.51
C ILE A 137 5.75 -14.91 0.10
N THR A 138 5.15 -14.71 -1.08
CA THR A 138 4.01 -15.52 -1.51
C THR A 138 4.45 -16.83 -2.15
N GLU A 139 3.63 -17.88 -1.98
CA GLU A 139 3.80 -19.16 -2.68
C GLU A 139 2.58 -19.42 -3.57
N PRO A 140 2.76 -19.66 -4.89
CA PRO A 140 4.03 -19.74 -5.60
C PRO A 140 4.70 -18.35 -5.73
N ASN A 141 6.02 -18.33 -5.61
CA ASN A 141 6.83 -17.12 -5.78
C ASN A 141 6.65 -16.52 -7.18
N ASN A 142 5.85 -15.47 -7.24
CA ASN A 142 5.51 -14.73 -8.45
C ASN A 142 5.37 -13.25 -8.09
N GLU A 143 6.01 -12.37 -8.87
CA GLU A 143 5.94 -10.93 -8.71
C GLU A 143 4.51 -10.40 -8.68
N ASP A 144 3.59 -10.94 -9.50
CA ASP A 144 2.17 -10.51 -9.46
C ASP A 144 1.51 -10.81 -8.12
N ASN A 145 1.83 -11.94 -7.49
CA ASN A 145 1.32 -12.31 -6.18
C ASN A 145 1.93 -11.44 -5.08
N ASP A 146 3.22 -11.12 -5.18
CA ASP A 146 3.90 -10.24 -4.23
C ASP A 146 3.38 -8.79 -4.33
N VAL A 147 3.12 -8.30 -5.55
CA VAL A 147 2.45 -7.02 -5.83
C VAL A 147 1.03 -7.02 -5.25
N ARG A 148 0.28 -8.12 -5.42
CA ARG A 148 -1.06 -8.28 -4.83
C ARG A 148 -1.00 -8.26 -3.30
N LEU A 149 -0.03 -8.94 -2.69
CA LEU A 149 0.19 -8.92 -1.24
C LEU A 149 0.51 -7.52 -0.73
N ARG A 150 1.38 -6.77 -1.43
CA ARG A 150 1.67 -5.36 -1.12
C ARG A 150 0.39 -4.53 -1.08
N ASP A 151 -0.44 -4.63 -2.11
CA ASP A 151 -1.69 -3.88 -2.17
C ASP A 151 -2.68 -4.28 -1.09
N LEU A 152 -2.81 -5.58 -0.81
CA LEU A 152 -3.65 -6.08 0.27
C LEU A 152 -3.23 -5.49 1.62
N ILE A 153 -1.93 -5.52 1.93
CA ILE A 153 -1.39 -4.94 3.17
C ILE A 153 -1.73 -3.46 3.28
N VAL A 154 -1.46 -2.68 2.22
CA VAL A 154 -1.70 -1.23 2.18
C VAL A 154 -3.19 -0.92 2.37
N LEU A 155 -4.07 -1.65 1.68
CA LEU A 155 -5.52 -1.44 1.75
C LEU A 155 -6.10 -1.85 3.11
N VAL A 156 -5.65 -2.97 3.69
CA VAL A 156 -6.07 -3.41 5.04
C VAL A 156 -5.63 -2.39 6.08
N MET A 157 -4.39 -1.91 6.00
CA MET A 157 -3.84 -0.92 6.94
C MET A 157 -4.62 0.39 6.88
N ARG A 158 -4.87 0.93 5.68
CA ARG A 158 -5.68 2.14 5.47
C ARG A 158 -7.11 1.95 5.98
N THR A 159 -7.70 0.78 5.75
CA THR A 159 -9.06 0.48 6.20
C THR A 159 -9.16 0.44 7.72
N PHE A 160 -8.19 -0.20 8.41
CA PHE A 160 -8.13 -0.18 9.87
C PHE A 160 -7.88 1.24 10.41
N GLN A 161 -6.95 1.98 9.82
CA GLN A 161 -6.66 3.37 10.20
C GLN A 161 -7.91 4.23 10.09
N ASN A 162 -8.62 4.21 8.96
CA ASN A 162 -9.85 4.98 8.74
C ASN A 162 -10.92 4.62 9.77
N LYS A 163 -11.17 3.33 10.00
CA LYS A 163 -12.14 2.87 11.02
C LYS A 163 -11.76 3.31 12.44
N ALA A 164 -10.48 3.26 12.80
CA ALA A 164 -10.00 3.69 14.11
C ALA A 164 -10.16 5.20 14.31
N LEU A 165 -9.86 6.01 13.29
CA LEU A 165 -10.04 7.46 13.34
C LEU A 165 -11.52 7.85 13.38
N ASP A 166 -12.38 7.16 12.64
CA ASP A 166 -13.83 7.38 12.69
C ASP A 166 -14.44 7.00 14.04
N ALA A 167 -13.98 5.91 14.67
CA ALA A 167 -14.42 5.54 16.01
C ALA A 167 -14.04 6.60 17.06
N LYS A 168 -12.81 7.14 16.98
CA LYS A 168 -12.35 8.25 17.84
C LYS A 168 -13.21 9.51 17.65
N ARG A 169 -13.51 9.88 16.41
CA ARG A 169 -14.38 11.04 16.10
C ARG A 169 -15.80 10.87 16.64
N LYS A 170 -16.33 9.64 16.63
CA LYS A 170 -17.68 9.30 17.11
C LYS A 170 -17.76 9.11 18.64
N GLY A 171 -16.68 9.37 19.39
CA GLY A 171 -16.69 9.35 20.85
C GLY A 171 -16.81 7.95 21.47
N LYS A 172 -16.54 6.88 20.73
CA LYS A 172 -16.41 5.54 21.28
C LYS A 172 -14.94 5.29 21.62
N ALA A 173 -14.56 5.72 22.82
CA ALA A 173 -13.32 5.33 23.50
C ALA A 173 -13.59 4.12 24.39
#